data_AF-A0A7G1IUX0-F1
#
_entry.id   AF-A0A7G1IUX0-F1
#
_cell.length_a   1.000
_cell.length_b   1.000
_cell.length_c   1.000
_cell.angle_alpha   90.00
_cell.angle_beta   90.00
_cell.angle_gamma   90.00
#
_symmetry.space_group_name_H-M   'P 1'
#
loop_
_entity.id
_entity.type
_entity.pdbx_description
1 polymer ?
#
loop_
_entity_poly.entity_id
_entity_poly.type
_entity_poly.pdbx_seq_one_letter_code
_entity_poly.pdbx_strand_id
1 'polypeptide(L)'
;MKILISAVSDSDPIRGFHDGALVHIARKYRPDKIIIVYSDKMLPNKERNNKVLFSISENYRPEIIIHEKIIIGEDVFIFDKMYDEFSKIINECYSKEDEFILNLSSGTPQICAALFIINRLSGINVKAVQVASPQKGPNTEDKHDISEDIDVLISLNEDSTDQFVDRTLEDSAEKFSQDLMKKTIRDFITKYDYKASLELANQFSDFPGLKESRKKLQDIVDALDRQDIPQTLKNRKWSDEKKKVLNAYLTIEL
;
A
#
# COMPACT_ATOMS: atom_id res chain seq x y z
N MET A 1 15.39 12.52 3.98
CA MET A 1 14.40 13.24 4.82
C MET A 1 13.18 12.35 5.01
N LYS A 2 12.41 12.48 6.10
CA LYS A 2 11.14 11.77 6.26
C LYS A 2 9.98 12.61 5.77
N ILE A 3 9.19 12.09 4.83
CA ILE A 3 8.14 12.82 4.14
C ILE A 3 6.80 12.10 4.31
N LEU A 4 5.79 12.80 4.80
CA LEU A 4 4.41 12.31 4.87
C LEU A 4 3.61 12.87 3.69
N ILE A 5 2.98 12.00 2.89
CA ILE A 5 1.98 12.39 1.91
C ILE A 5 0.60 11.99 2.44
N SER A 6 -0.30 12.96 2.51
CA SER A 6 -1.63 12.76 3.07
C SER A 6 -2.68 13.53 2.29
N ALA A 7 -3.79 12.85 1.94
CA ALA A 7 -5.04 13.56 1.72
C ALA A 7 -5.65 14.00 3.06
N VAL A 8 -6.80 14.67 3.03
CA VAL A 8 -7.51 15.14 4.21
C VAL A 8 -8.94 14.61 4.20
N SER A 9 -9.44 14.21 5.37
CA SER A 9 -10.81 13.74 5.59
C SER A 9 -11.57 14.66 6.55
N ASP A 10 -12.87 14.41 6.70
CA ASP A 10 -13.72 15.10 7.69
C ASP A 10 -13.32 14.80 9.15
N SER A 11 -12.47 13.79 9.38
CA SER A 11 -11.96 13.46 10.72
C SER A 11 -10.66 14.20 11.04
N ASP A 12 -10.07 14.90 10.07
CA ASP A 12 -8.87 15.71 10.27
C ASP A 12 -9.27 17.17 10.57
N PRO A 13 -8.52 17.89 11.45
CA PRO A 13 -7.34 17.42 12.17
C PRO A 13 -7.63 16.70 13.49
N ILE A 14 -8.79 16.92 14.11
CA ILE A 14 -9.21 16.35 15.40
C ILE A 14 -10.68 15.97 15.27
N ARG A 15 -11.06 14.81 15.80
CA ARG A 15 -12.45 14.36 15.89
C ARG A 15 -12.67 13.58 17.17
N GLY A 16 -13.75 13.91 17.90
CA GLY A 16 -14.08 13.22 19.14
C GLY A 16 -12.95 13.33 20.17
N PHE A 17 -12.31 14.51 20.24
CA PHE A 17 -11.16 14.80 21.11
C PHE A 17 -9.90 13.95 20.86
N HIS A 18 -9.78 13.27 19.72
CA HIS A 18 -8.59 12.54 19.32
C HIS A 18 -8.02 13.05 18.00
N ASP A 19 -6.74 12.77 17.76
CA ASP A 19 -6.08 13.11 16.51
C ASP A 19 -6.79 12.44 15.31
N GLY A 20 -7.04 13.23 14.27
CA GLY A 20 -7.25 12.72 12.92
C GLY A 20 -6.00 11.99 12.40
N ALA A 21 -6.15 11.18 11.37
CA ALA A 21 -5.07 10.31 10.91
C ALA A 21 -3.84 11.11 10.45
N LEU A 22 -4.01 12.27 9.82
CA LEU A 22 -2.91 13.15 9.43
C LEU A 22 -2.06 13.55 10.65
N VAL A 23 -2.71 14.00 11.72
CA VAL A 23 -2.04 14.48 12.94
C VAL A 23 -1.43 13.31 13.70
N HIS A 24 -2.14 12.19 13.81
CA HIS A 24 -1.69 11.01 14.56
C HIS A 24 -0.41 10.41 13.95
N ILE A 25 -0.35 10.34 12.60
CA ILE A 25 0.86 9.90 11.88
C ILE A 25 1.99 10.92 12.11
N ALA A 26 1.72 12.22 12.02
CA ALA A 26 2.72 13.26 12.27
C ALA A 26 3.26 13.19 13.71
N ARG A 27 2.40 12.94 14.70
CA ARG A 27 2.77 12.77 16.12
C ARG A 27 3.68 11.57 16.33
N LYS A 28 3.35 10.43 15.74
CA LYS A 28 4.13 9.20 15.89
C LYS A 28 5.46 9.26 15.15
N TYR A 29 5.44 9.64 13.88
CA TYR A 29 6.58 9.46 13.00
C TYR A 29 7.46 10.69 12.87
N ARG A 30 6.97 11.88 13.24
CA ARG A 30 7.70 13.16 13.14
C ARG A 30 8.36 13.35 11.76
N PRO A 31 7.60 13.34 10.65
CA PRO A 31 8.15 13.67 9.34
C PRO A 31 8.73 15.08 9.33
N ASP A 32 9.83 15.28 8.61
CA ASP A 32 10.44 16.59 8.42
C ASP A 32 9.61 17.45 7.45
N LYS A 33 8.90 16.79 6.52
CA LYS A 33 8.04 17.42 5.51
C LYS A 33 6.68 16.73 5.42
N ILE A 34 5.61 17.50 5.30
CA ILE A 34 4.25 17.01 5.13
C ILE A 34 3.67 17.62 3.85
N ILE A 35 3.37 16.78 2.86
CA ILE A 35 2.71 17.15 1.62
C ILE A 35 1.23 16.80 1.75
N ILE A 36 0.39 17.84 1.76
CA ILE A 36 -1.06 17.69 1.95
C ILE A 36 -1.79 17.93 0.63
N VAL A 37 -2.62 16.97 0.25
CA VAL A 37 -3.50 17.05 -0.94
C VAL A 37 -4.92 17.33 -0.47
N TYR A 38 -5.45 18.49 -0.84
CA TYR A 38 -6.81 18.89 -0.47
C TYR A 38 -7.80 18.60 -1.60
N SER A 39 -9.03 18.26 -1.22
CA SER A 39 -10.18 18.50 -2.09
C SER A 39 -10.68 19.94 -1.92
N ASP A 40 -11.44 20.42 -2.88
CA ASP A 40 -12.17 21.70 -2.80
C ASP A 40 -12.97 21.84 -1.50
N LYS A 41 -13.66 20.78 -1.07
CA LYS A 41 -14.44 20.72 0.17
C LYS A 41 -13.57 20.79 1.43
N MET A 42 -12.36 20.22 1.38
CA MET A 42 -11.46 20.16 2.54
C MET A 42 -10.52 21.36 2.64
N LEU A 43 -10.36 22.14 1.57
CA LEU A 43 -9.48 23.32 1.53
C LEU A 43 -9.73 24.32 2.67
N PRO A 44 -10.99 24.60 3.11
CA PRO A 44 -11.23 25.48 4.26
C PRO A 44 -10.60 24.98 5.58
N ASN A 45 -10.33 23.68 5.72
CA ASN A 45 -9.71 23.10 6.92
C ASN A 45 -8.18 23.26 6.94
N LYS A 46 -7.57 23.88 5.93
CA LYS A 46 -6.12 24.10 5.83
C LYS A 46 -5.51 24.68 7.10
N GLU A 47 -6.01 25.84 7.54
CA GLU A 47 -5.42 26.55 8.69
C GLU A 47 -5.61 25.77 9.99
N ARG A 48 -6.74 25.07 10.14
CA ARG A 48 -6.99 24.18 11.28
C ARG A 48 -5.96 23.05 11.32
N ASN A 49 -5.72 22.38 10.17
CA ASN A 49 -4.72 21.32 10.07
C ASN A 49 -3.32 21.80 10.43
N ASN A 50 -2.88 22.92 9.86
CA ASN A 50 -1.57 23.50 10.15
C ASN A 50 -1.41 23.81 11.65
N LYS A 51 -2.44 24.42 12.24
CA LYS A 51 -2.42 24.80 13.65
C LYS A 51 -2.28 23.60 14.57
N VAL A 52 -3.00 22.51 14.32
CA VAL A 52 -2.88 21.27 15.11
C VAL A 52 -1.54 20.58 14.86
N LEU A 53 -1.04 20.55 13.62
CA LEU A 53 0.28 19.97 13.32
C LEU A 53 1.41 20.68 14.06
N PHE A 54 1.33 22.00 14.23
CA PHE A 54 2.30 22.77 15.02
C PHE A 54 2.07 22.70 16.53
N SER A 55 0.89 22.29 16.99
CA SER A 55 0.60 22.10 18.42
C SER A 55 1.12 20.76 18.96
N ILE A 56 1.56 19.84 18.10
CA ILE A 56 2.00 18.50 18.55
C ILE A 56 3.24 18.57 19.47
N SER A 57 4.14 19.53 19.25
CA SER A 57 5.28 19.81 20.15
C SER A 57 5.92 21.14 19.79
N GLU A 58 6.47 21.87 20.77
CA GLU A 58 7.21 23.12 20.53
C GLU A 58 8.46 22.91 19.66
N ASN A 59 9.10 21.75 19.75
CA ASN A 59 10.34 21.42 19.00
C ASN A 59 10.07 20.75 17.66
N TYR A 60 8.80 20.52 17.30
CA TYR A 60 8.44 19.87 16.04
C TYR A 60 7.94 20.92 15.04
N ARG A 61 8.74 21.18 14.00
CA ARG A 61 8.46 22.21 12.98
C ARG A 61 8.64 21.61 11.58
N PRO A 62 7.69 20.76 11.13
CA PRO A 62 7.76 20.20 9.78
C PRO A 62 7.53 21.29 8.73
N GLU A 63 8.14 21.13 7.55
CA GLU A 63 7.78 21.88 6.36
C GLU A 63 6.42 21.39 5.85
N ILE A 64 5.37 22.23 5.92
CA ILE A 64 4.05 21.88 5.40
C ILE A 64 3.89 22.45 3.98
N ILE A 65 3.77 21.56 3.00
CA ILE A 65 3.53 21.88 1.60
C ILE A 65 2.11 21.48 1.25
N ILE A 66 1.39 22.39 0.61
CA ILE A 66 0.09 22.07 0.01
C ILE A 66 0.33 21.80 -1.45
N HIS A 67 -0.07 20.60 -1.90
CA HIS A 67 0.05 20.24 -3.29
C HIS A 67 -0.81 21.17 -4.14
N GLU A 68 -0.30 21.61 -5.30
CA GLU A 68 -1.02 22.53 -6.19
C GLU A 68 -2.33 21.93 -6.73
N LYS A 69 -2.35 20.60 -6.87
CA LYS A 69 -3.54 19.87 -7.28
C LYS A 69 -4.60 19.91 -6.17
N ILE A 70 -5.70 20.58 -6.47
CA ILE A 70 -6.95 20.49 -5.71
C ILE A 70 -7.86 19.44 -6.36
N ILE A 71 -8.31 18.47 -5.57
CA ILE A 71 -9.22 17.42 -6.03
C ILE A 71 -10.65 17.96 -6.04
N ILE A 72 -11.31 17.93 -7.20
CA ILE A 72 -12.69 18.44 -7.33
C ILE A 72 -13.66 17.44 -6.70
N GLY A 73 -14.55 17.92 -5.82
CA GLY A 73 -15.41 17.11 -4.98
C GLY A 73 -16.46 16.26 -5.72
N GLU A 74 -16.73 16.55 -6.98
CA GLU A 74 -17.59 15.73 -7.86
C GLU A 74 -16.86 14.50 -8.42
N ASP A 75 -15.53 14.42 -8.30
CA ASP A 75 -14.73 13.33 -8.85
C ASP A 75 -14.13 12.41 -7.77
N VAL A 76 -14.17 12.81 -6.49
CA VAL A 76 -13.57 12.08 -5.37
C VAL A 76 -14.14 10.68 -5.15
N PHE A 77 -15.33 10.39 -5.68
CA PHE A 77 -15.97 9.08 -5.61
C PHE A 77 -15.61 8.16 -6.80
N ILE A 78 -14.90 8.68 -7.81
CA ILE A 78 -14.50 7.93 -9.01
C ILE A 78 -13.09 7.39 -8.81
N PHE A 79 -12.98 6.07 -8.60
CA PHE A 79 -11.70 5.42 -8.31
C PHE A 79 -10.65 5.65 -9.39
N ASP A 80 -10.97 5.42 -10.67
CA ASP A 80 -9.99 5.56 -11.76
C ASP A 80 -9.42 6.98 -11.86
N LYS A 81 -10.26 8.00 -11.65
CA LYS A 81 -9.79 9.39 -11.59
C LYS A 81 -8.84 9.61 -10.41
N MET A 82 -9.19 9.12 -9.22
CA MET A 82 -8.32 9.25 -8.05
C MET A 82 -7.00 8.48 -8.23
N TYR A 83 -7.05 7.31 -8.87
CA TYR A 83 -5.84 6.54 -9.20
C TYR A 83 -4.91 7.34 -10.11
N ASP A 84 -5.44 7.92 -11.19
CA ASP A 84 -4.64 8.71 -12.13
C ASP A 84 -4.06 9.97 -11.49
N GLU A 85 -4.85 10.71 -10.73
CA GLU A 85 -4.42 11.94 -10.07
C GLU A 85 -3.36 11.66 -9.00
N PHE A 86 -3.59 10.69 -8.13
CA PHE A 86 -2.60 10.34 -7.11
C PHE A 86 -1.36 9.68 -7.70
N SER A 87 -1.46 8.98 -8.83
CA SER A 87 -0.26 8.47 -9.52
C SER A 87 0.64 9.62 -9.97
N LYS A 88 0.07 10.71 -10.50
CA LYS A 88 0.84 11.92 -10.89
C LYS A 88 1.47 12.59 -9.68
N ILE A 89 0.67 12.85 -8.64
CA ILE A 89 1.14 13.49 -7.39
C ILE A 89 2.30 12.69 -6.79
N ILE A 90 2.15 11.37 -6.67
CA ILE A 90 3.20 10.52 -6.12
C ILE A 90 4.45 10.55 -6.99
N ASN A 91 4.33 10.49 -8.33
CA ASN A 91 5.48 10.56 -9.23
C ASN A 91 6.20 11.92 -9.19
N GLU A 92 5.47 13.02 -8.94
CA GLU A 92 6.04 14.37 -8.77
C GLU A 92 6.78 14.52 -7.44
N CYS A 93 6.24 13.92 -6.38
CA CYS A 93 6.78 14.06 -5.02
C CYS A 93 7.87 13.04 -4.69
N TYR A 94 7.82 11.84 -5.27
CA TYR A 94 8.64 10.71 -4.85
C TYR A 94 10.10 10.85 -5.24
N SER A 95 10.98 10.51 -4.30
CA SER A 95 12.42 10.37 -4.49
C SER A 95 12.90 9.09 -3.80
N LYS A 96 13.90 8.43 -4.38
CA LYS A 96 14.52 7.22 -3.77
C LYS A 96 15.39 7.54 -2.56
N GLU A 97 15.80 8.79 -2.38
CA GLU A 97 16.69 9.22 -1.30
C GLU A 97 15.95 9.53 0.01
N ASP A 98 14.62 9.69 -0.06
CA ASP A 98 13.78 10.06 1.06
C ASP A 98 12.95 8.89 1.60
N GLU A 99 12.63 8.96 2.89
CA GLU A 99 11.74 8.01 3.55
C GLU A 99 10.31 8.52 3.47
N PHE A 100 9.50 7.91 2.62
CA PHE A 100 8.09 8.29 2.48
C PHE A 100 7.16 7.50 3.41
N ILE A 101 6.13 8.21 3.87
CA ILE A 101 4.98 7.67 4.59
C ILE A 101 3.72 8.07 3.83
N LEU A 102 2.90 7.10 3.45
CA LEU A 102 1.59 7.34 2.84
C LEU A 102 0.50 7.17 3.90
N ASN A 103 -0.34 8.18 4.06
CA ASN A 103 -1.53 8.07 4.90
C ASN A 103 -2.64 7.32 4.12
N LEU A 104 -3.03 6.14 4.64
CA LEU A 104 -4.09 5.31 4.08
C LEU A 104 -5.45 5.46 4.81
N SER A 105 -5.59 6.48 5.66
CA SER A 105 -6.78 6.70 6.48
C SER A 105 -7.43 8.07 6.30
N SER A 106 -6.71 9.07 5.78
CA SER A 106 -7.30 10.35 5.38
C SER A 106 -7.60 10.40 3.88
N GLY A 107 -8.71 11.02 3.52
CA GLY A 107 -9.27 11.05 2.17
C GLY A 107 -10.52 10.18 2.03
N THR A 108 -11.08 10.13 0.83
CA THR A 108 -12.18 9.19 0.53
C THR A 108 -11.64 7.76 0.44
N PRO A 109 -12.49 6.72 0.59
CA PRO A 109 -12.07 5.33 0.39
C PRO A 109 -11.37 5.09 -0.96
N GLN A 110 -11.77 5.81 -2.01
CA GLN A 110 -11.14 5.75 -3.34
C GLN A 110 -9.70 6.25 -3.31
N ILE A 111 -9.44 7.37 -2.62
CA ILE A 111 -8.08 7.93 -2.46
C ILE A 111 -7.21 6.97 -1.65
N CYS A 112 -7.71 6.47 -0.51
CA CYS A 112 -6.96 5.53 0.32
C CYS A 112 -6.61 4.24 -0.44
N ALA A 113 -7.57 3.70 -1.20
CA ALA A 113 -7.35 2.53 -2.04
C ALA A 113 -6.35 2.81 -3.17
N ALA A 114 -6.44 3.97 -3.84
CA ALA A 114 -5.51 4.38 -4.88
C ALA A 114 -4.07 4.45 -4.34
N LEU A 115 -3.85 5.14 -3.23
CA LEU A 115 -2.54 5.25 -2.58
C LEU A 115 -1.96 3.86 -2.24
N PHE A 116 -2.77 2.95 -1.67
CA PHE A 116 -2.35 1.59 -1.40
C PHE A 116 -1.90 0.86 -2.66
N ILE A 117 -2.70 0.91 -3.74
CA ILE A 117 -2.41 0.19 -4.99
C ILE A 117 -1.19 0.78 -5.68
N ILE A 118 -1.10 2.12 -5.80
CA ILE A 118 0.03 2.84 -6.43
C ILE A 118 1.33 2.46 -5.73
N ASN A 119 1.33 2.44 -4.39
CA ASN A 119 2.51 2.08 -3.61
C ASN A 119 3.08 0.70 -3.99
N ARG A 120 2.20 -0.28 -4.26
CA ARG A 120 2.61 -1.65 -4.60
C ARG A 120 2.90 -1.84 -6.08
N LEU A 121 2.01 -1.39 -6.96
CA LEU A 121 2.14 -1.62 -8.40
C LEU A 121 3.24 -0.78 -9.04
N SER A 122 3.50 0.42 -8.53
CA SER A 122 4.56 1.29 -9.05
C SER A 122 5.94 0.93 -8.50
N GLY A 123 6.04 -0.09 -7.62
CA GLY A 123 7.30 -0.55 -7.05
C GLY A 123 7.95 0.41 -6.04
N ILE A 124 7.24 1.48 -5.63
CA ILE A 124 7.70 2.48 -4.66
C ILE A 124 7.90 1.82 -3.29
N ASN A 125 6.93 1.00 -2.86
CA ASN A 125 6.98 0.16 -1.67
C ASN A 125 7.43 0.88 -0.40
N VAL A 126 6.98 2.12 -0.23
CA VAL A 126 7.25 2.93 0.97
C VAL A 126 6.29 2.55 2.09
N LYS A 127 6.52 3.12 3.29
CA LYS A 127 5.68 2.88 4.46
C LYS A 127 4.27 3.39 4.19
N ALA A 128 3.27 2.53 4.33
CA ALA A 128 1.88 2.90 4.17
C ALA A 128 1.15 2.64 5.49
N VAL A 129 0.52 3.68 6.04
CA VAL A 129 0.05 3.69 7.43
C VAL A 129 -1.45 3.91 7.46
N GLN A 130 -2.14 3.01 8.14
CA GLN A 130 -3.52 3.20 8.56
C GLN A 130 -3.55 3.70 10.00
N VAL A 131 -4.60 4.42 10.38
CA VAL A 131 -4.85 4.87 11.75
C VAL A 131 -6.22 4.34 12.16
N ALA A 132 -6.24 3.45 13.15
CA ALA A 132 -7.49 2.92 13.70
C ALA A 132 -8.25 4.04 14.45
N SER A 133 -9.59 4.01 14.41
CA SER A 133 -10.39 4.92 15.24
C SER A 133 -10.15 4.67 16.73
N PRO A 134 -10.27 5.69 17.59
CA PRO A 134 -10.13 5.52 19.05
C PRO A 134 -11.06 4.43 19.61
N GLN A 135 -12.29 4.36 19.08
CA GLN A 135 -13.30 3.38 19.48
C GLN A 135 -13.14 2.01 18.81
N LYS A 136 -12.17 1.83 17.90
CA LYS A 136 -11.97 0.61 17.07
C LYS A 136 -13.23 0.20 16.28
N GLY A 137 -14.06 1.17 15.92
CA GLY A 137 -15.31 1.03 15.16
C GLY A 137 -15.63 2.28 14.34
N PRO A 138 -16.79 2.34 13.67
CA PRO A 138 -17.22 3.53 12.92
C PRO A 138 -17.37 4.75 13.85
N ASN A 139 -16.94 5.93 13.40
CA ASN A 139 -17.07 7.18 14.17
C ASN A 139 -18.50 7.76 14.11
N THR A 140 -19.54 6.92 14.14
CA THR A 140 -20.93 7.34 13.92
C THR A 140 -21.51 8.14 15.08
N GLU A 141 -20.95 8.00 16.28
CA GLU A 141 -21.40 8.70 17.49
C GLU A 141 -20.63 9.99 17.75
N ASP A 142 -19.47 10.17 17.12
CA ASP A 142 -18.65 11.36 17.27
C ASP A 142 -19.23 12.50 16.43
N LYS A 143 -19.57 13.62 17.10
CA LYS A 143 -19.99 14.83 16.42
C LYS A 143 -18.87 15.37 15.53
N HIS A 144 -19.25 15.99 14.42
CA HIS A 144 -18.29 16.71 13.59
C HIS A 144 -17.93 18.02 14.30
N ASP A 145 -16.78 18.05 14.95
CA ASP A 145 -16.30 19.20 15.74
C ASP A 145 -15.78 20.36 14.86
N ILE A 146 -16.11 20.36 13.56
CA ILE A 146 -15.64 21.34 12.58
C ILE A 146 -16.11 22.77 12.94
N SER A 147 -17.26 22.91 13.60
CA SER A 147 -17.76 24.21 14.07
C SER A 147 -17.16 24.68 15.39
N GLU A 148 -16.45 23.81 16.10
CA GLU A 148 -15.83 24.15 17.39
C GLU A 148 -14.52 24.91 17.17
N ASP A 149 -14.18 25.77 18.13
CA ASP A 149 -12.92 26.50 18.13
C ASP A 149 -11.75 25.52 18.18
N ILE A 150 -10.84 25.64 17.21
CA ILE A 150 -9.69 24.75 17.09
C ILE A 150 -8.74 24.86 18.29
N ASP A 151 -8.65 26.03 18.94
CA ASP A 151 -7.84 26.18 20.17
C ASP A 151 -8.40 25.36 21.32
N VAL A 152 -9.73 25.33 21.45
CA VAL A 152 -10.43 24.51 22.44
C VAL A 152 -10.19 23.04 22.14
N LEU A 153 -10.34 22.61 20.89
CA LEU A 153 -10.10 21.22 20.49
C LEU A 153 -8.65 20.77 20.75
N ILE A 154 -7.67 21.62 20.47
CA ILE A 154 -6.26 21.33 20.79
C ILE A 154 -6.08 21.14 22.30
N SER A 155 -6.68 22.02 23.11
CA SER A 155 -6.55 21.93 24.57
C SER A 155 -7.22 20.70 25.18
N LEU A 156 -8.26 20.18 24.54
CA LEU A 156 -9.03 19.01 24.98
C LEU A 156 -8.59 17.71 24.30
N ASN A 157 -7.62 17.76 23.39
CA ASN A 157 -7.20 16.59 22.62
C ASN A 157 -6.49 15.57 23.52
N GLU A 158 -7.10 14.40 23.70
CA GLU A 158 -6.60 13.33 24.56
C GLU A 158 -5.29 12.71 24.05
N ASP A 159 -5.01 12.80 22.74
CA ASP A 159 -3.76 12.34 22.15
C ASP A 159 -2.61 13.36 22.39
N SER A 160 -2.89 14.54 22.95
CA SER A 160 -1.89 15.58 23.25
C SER A 160 -1.13 15.34 24.55
N THR A 161 -0.58 14.13 24.68
CA THR A 161 0.29 13.71 25.80
C THR A 161 1.51 12.97 25.27
N ASP A 162 2.58 12.89 26.09
CA ASP A 162 3.77 12.11 25.75
C ASP A 162 3.51 10.59 25.70
N GLN A 163 2.41 10.13 26.31
CA GLN A 163 2.03 8.72 26.42
C GLN A 163 0.76 8.38 25.64
N PHE A 164 0.51 9.08 24.53
CA PHE A 164 -0.64 8.80 23.66
C PHE A 164 -0.64 7.35 23.16
N VAL A 165 -1.83 6.80 22.95
CA VAL A 165 -1.98 5.43 22.43
C VAL A 165 -1.69 5.41 20.94
N ASP A 166 -0.69 4.63 20.54
CA ASP A 166 -0.37 4.44 19.14
C ASP A 166 -1.46 3.61 18.43
N ARG A 167 -2.26 4.30 17.61
CA ARG A 167 -3.30 3.72 16.74
C ARG A 167 -2.82 3.43 15.32
N THR A 168 -1.53 3.60 15.03
CA THR A 168 -0.99 3.38 13.68
C THR A 168 -0.83 1.89 13.38
N LEU A 169 -1.16 1.51 12.15
CA LEU A 169 -1.01 0.16 11.61
C LEU A 169 -0.23 0.28 10.31
N GLU A 170 1.02 -0.19 10.32
CA GLU A 170 1.83 -0.24 9.10
C GLU A 170 1.38 -1.43 8.24
N ASP A 171 0.98 -1.16 7.00
CA ASP A 171 0.58 -2.19 6.06
C ASP A 171 1.79 -2.74 5.29
N SER A 172 1.95 -4.07 5.34
CA SER A 172 2.95 -4.81 4.56
C SER A 172 2.42 -5.31 3.21
N ALA A 173 1.11 -5.24 2.97
CA ALA A 173 0.39 -5.77 1.82
C ALA A 173 0.71 -7.23 1.48
N GLU A 174 1.11 -8.04 2.47
CA GLU A 174 1.64 -9.39 2.24
C GLU A 174 0.70 -10.24 1.37
N LYS A 175 -0.61 -10.24 1.68
CA LYS A 175 -1.63 -10.99 0.93
C LYS A 175 -1.82 -10.47 -0.49
N PHE A 176 -1.88 -9.15 -0.67
CA PHE A 176 -2.03 -8.54 -1.99
C PHE A 176 -0.84 -8.87 -2.89
N SER A 177 0.38 -8.76 -2.36
CA SER A 177 1.62 -9.13 -3.05
C SER A 177 1.64 -10.61 -3.42
N GLN A 178 1.23 -11.50 -2.51
CA GLN A 178 1.10 -12.93 -2.80
C GLN A 178 0.09 -13.23 -3.92
N ASP A 179 -1.03 -12.52 -3.97
CA ASP A 179 -2.05 -12.77 -5.00
C ASP A 179 -1.66 -12.22 -6.37
N LEU A 180 -1.05 -11.04 -6.43
CA LEU A 180 -0.45 -10.49 -7.66
C LEU A 180 0.63 -11.44 -8.20
N MET A 181 1.43 -12.00 -7.29
CA MET A 181 2.45 -12.98 -7.60
C MET A 181 1.86 -14.28 -8.17
N LYS A 182 0.86 -14.87 -7.50
CA LYS A 182 0.17 -16.07 -7.99
C LYS A 182 -0.42 -15.85 -9.38
N LYS A 183 -1.00 -14.67 -9.64
CA LYS A 183 -1.49 -14.30 -10.97
C LYS A 183 -0.35 -14.32 -12.00
N THR A 184 0.75 -13.64 -11.71
CA THR A 184 1.89 -13.52 -12.64
C THR A 184 2.56 -14.86 -12.94
N ILE A 185 2.76 -15.72 -11.93
CA ILE A 185 3.26 -17.09 -12.14
C ILE A 185 2.31 -17.87 -13.07
N ARG A 186 1.00 -17.78 -12.86
CA ARG A 186 0.02 -18.46 -13.73
C ARG A 186 0.07 -17.93 -15.17
N ASP A 187 0.22 -16.62 -15.34
CA ASP A 187 0.32 -15.97 -16.66
C ASP A 187 1.58 -16.43 -17.44
N PHE A 188 2.68 -16.77 -16.75
CA PHE A 188 3.86 -17.39 -17.38
C PHE A 188 3.67 -18.87 -17.67
N ILE A 189 3.07 -19.64 -16.75
CA ILE A 189 2.76 -21.06 -16.96
C ILE A 189 1.86 -21.27 -18.19
N THR A 190 0.85 -20.41 -18.40
CA THR A 190 -0.06 -20.53 -19.56
C THR A 190 0.62 -20.25 -20.89
N LYS A 191 1.78 -19.58 -20.87
CA LYS A 191 2.63 -19.32 -22.04
C LYS A 191 3.82 -20.28 -22.13
N TYR A 192 3.81 -21.35 -21.32
CA TYR A 192 4.90 -22.33 -21.23
C TYR A 192 6.26 -21.77 -20.79
N ASP A 193 6.29 -20.56 -20.23
CA ASP A 193 7.51 -19.94 -19.69
C ASP A 193 7.74 -20.39 -18.23
N TYR A 194 8.10 -21.67 -18.09
CA TYR A 194 8.34 -22.29 -16.80
C TYR A 194 9.57 -21.73 -16.10
N LYS A 195 10.55 -21.24 -16.86
CA LYS A 195 11.77 -20.63 -16.32
C LYS A 195 11.47 -19.30 -15.66
N ALA A 196 10.77 -18.38 -16.32
CA ALA A 196 10.34 -17.13 -15.70
C ALA A 196 9.41 -17.37 -14.51
N SER A 197 8.51 -18.36 -14.62
CA SER A 197 7.64 -18.78 -13.51
C SER A 197 8.44 -19.20 -12.27
N LEU A 198 9.50 -20.00 -12.46
CA LEU A 198 10.37 -20.48 -11.38
C LEU A 198 11.23 -19.37 -10.80
N GLU A 199 11.84 -18.54 -11.64
CA GLU A 199 12.66 -17.40 -11.22
C GLU A 199 11.85 -16.47 -10.34
N LEU A 200 10.65 -16.09 -10.79
CA LEU A 200 9.74 -15.27 -10.02
C LEU A 200 9.37 -16.00 -8.73
N ALA A 201 8.93 -17.26 -8.80
CA ALA A 201 8.56 -18.07 -7.63
C ALA A 201 9.67 -18.08 -6.57
N ASN A 202 10.95 -18.08 -6.93
CA ASN A 202 12.09 -18.10 -6.01
C ASN A 202 12.38 -16.76 -5.30
N GLN A 203 11.86 -15.63 -5.79
CA GLN A 203 12.11 -14.31 -5.19
C GLN A 203 11.34 -14.05 -3.89
N PHE A 204 10.32 -14.85 -3.58
CA PHE A 204 9.39 -14.57 -2.48
C PHE A 204 9.65 -15.42 -1.23
N SER A 205 9.14 -14.97 -0.08
CA SER A 205 9.03 -15.82 1.10
C SER A 205 8.08 -17.00 0.84
N ASP A 206 8.32 -18.12 1.53
CA ASP A 206 7.46 -19.31 1.40
C ASP A 206 6.05 -19.00 1.93
N PHE A 207 5.03 -19.34 1.13
CA PHE A 207 3.62 -19.34 1.52
C PHE A 207 2.98 -20.70 1.15
N PRO A 208 1.80 -21.05 1.70
CA PRO A 208 1.19 -22.36 1.49
C PRO A 208 1.10 -22.76 0.00
N GLY A 209 1.71 -23.90 -0.34
CA GLY A 209 1.75 -24.43 -1.71
C GLY A 209 2.89 -23.93 -2.60
N LEU A 210 3.60 -22.85 -2.23
CA LEU A 210 4.69 -22.32 -3.06
C LEU A 210 5.87 -23.28 -3.15
N LYS A 211 6.29 -23.87 -2.03
CA LYS A 211 7.41 -24.83 -1.98
C LYS A 211 7.21 -26.04 -2.91
N GLU A 212 6.00 -26.59 -2.93
CA GLU A 212 5.67 -27.70 -3.84
C GLU A 212 5.64 -27.23 -5.30
N SER A 213 5.07 -26.04 -5.54
CA SER A 213 5.04 -25.43 -6.88
C SER A 213 6.45 -25.17 -7.42
N ARG A 214 7.37 -24.65 -6.60
CA ARG A 214 8.80 -24.48 -6.93
C ARG A 214 9.45 -25.80 -7.32
N LYS A 215 9.21 -26.87 -6.56
CA LYS A 215 9.75 -28.20 -6.86
C LYS A 215 9.24 -28.73 -8.22
N LYS A 216 7.95 -28.56 -8.51
CA LYS A 216 7.34 -28.98 -9.78
C LYS A 216 7.87 -28.14 -10.96
N LEU A 217 7.97 -26.83 -10.79
CA LEU A 217 8.54 -25.93 -11.80
C LEU A 217 10.01 -26.27 -12.06
N GLN A 218 10.81 -26.50 -11.01
CA GLN A 218 12.21 -26.90 -11.14
C GLN A 218 12.37 -28.21 -11.91
N ASP A 219 11.52 -29.21 -11.66
CA ASP A 219 11.55 -30.48 -12.39
C ASP A 219 11.30 -30.28 -13.90
N ILE A 220 10.31 -29.47 -14.25
CA ILE A 220 9.99 -29.15 -15.65
C ILE A 220 11.14 -28.39 -16.31
N VAL A 221 11.67 -27.36 -15.64
CA VAL A 221 12.79 -26.55 -16.17
C VAL A 221 14.04 -27.42 -16.38
N ASP A 222 14.42 -28.22 -15.38
CA ASP A 222 15.57 -29.14 -15.49
C ASP A 222 15.39 -30.15 -16.64
N ALA A 223 14.18 -30.67 -16.83
CA ALA A 223 13.86 -31.60 -17.89
C ALA A 223 13.96 -30.94 -19.27
N LEU A 224 13.42 -29.73 -19.44
CA LEU A 224 13.50 -28.98 -20.70
C LEU A 224 14.95 -28.60 -21.03
N ASP A 225 15.70 -28.04 -20.07
CA ASP A 225 17.08 -27.58 -20.27
C ASP A 225 18.03 -28.73 -20.64
N ARG A 226 17.80 -29.93 -20.10
CA ARG A 226 18.65 -31.11 -20.32
C ARG A 226 18.10 -32.08 -21.37
N GLN A 227 16.95 -31.77 -21.98
CA GLN A 227 16.18 -32.69 -22.82
C GLN A 227 15.91 -34.04 -22.11
N ASP A 228 15.74 -34.00 -20.79
CA ASP A 228 15.46 -35.16 -19.94
C ASP A 228 13.94 -35.33 -19.76
N ILE A 229 13.53 -36.45 -19.17
CA ILE A 229 12.14 -36.77 -18.88
C ILE A 229 11.77 -36.19 -17.50
N PRO A 230 10.67 -35.41 -17.36
CA PRO A 230 10.20 -34.93 -16.06
C PRO A 230 9.89 -36.08 -15.08
N GLN A 231 10.06 -35.87 -13.78
CA GLN A 231 9.83 -36.90 -12.76
C GLN A 231 8.43 -37.53 -12.84
N THR A 232 7.41 -36.73 -13.17
CA THR A 232 6.02 -37.21 -13.35
C THR A 232 5.92 -38.33 -14.39
N LEU A 233 6.67 -38.23 -15.49
CA LEU A 233 6.68 -39.23 -16.56
C LEU A 233 7.66 -40.38 -16.25
N LYS A 234 8.79 -40.10 -15.59
CA LYS A 234 9.75 -41.12 -15.11
C LYS A 234 9.07 -42.17 -14.21
N ASN A 235 8.19 -41.72 -13.33
CA ASN A 235 7.48 -42.58 -12.37
C ASN A 235 6.39 -43.49 -13.00
N ARG A 236 6.09 -43.34 -14.29
CA ARG A 236 5.13 -44.22 -14.98
C ARG A 236 5.75 -45.60 -15.24
N LYS A 237 4.96 -46.67 -15.07
CA LYS A 237 5.34 -48.06 -15.42
C LYS A 237 5.25 -48.32 -16.94
N TRP A 238 5.98 -47.54 -17.73
CA TRP A 238 6.08 -47.67 -19.19
C TRP A 238 7.51 -48.01 -19.61
N SER A 239 7.69 -48.51 -20.83
CA SER A 239 9.02 -48.66 -21.41
C SER A 239 9.71 -47.31 -21.56
N ASP A 240 11.03 -47.28 -21.48
CA ASP A 240 11.81 -46.05 -21.61
C ASP A 240 11.62 -45.39 -22.98
N GLU A 241 11.52 -46.20 -24.03
CA GLU A 241 11.21 -45.72 -25.38
C GLU A 241 9.88 -44.95 -25.43
N LYS A 242 8.81 -45.51 -24.84
CA LYS A 242 7.50 -44.85 -24.80
C LYS A 242 7.54 -43.53 -24.03
N LYS A 243 8.31 -43.47 -22.93
CA LYS A 243 8.49 -42.23 -22.16
C LYS A 243 9.25 -41.18 -22.98
N LYS A 244 10.34 -41.56 -23.65
CA LYS A 244 11.15 -40.65 -24.48
C LYS A 244 10.35 -40.09 -25.65
N VAL A 245 9.62 -40.95 -26.37
CA VAL A 245 8.79 -40.54 -27.52
C VAL A 245 7.70 -39.57 -27.08
N LEU A 246 6.97 -39.87 -26.00
CA LEU A 246 5.95 -38.95 -25.49
C LEU A 246 6.56 -37.63 -25.00
N ASN A 247 7.70 -37.66 -24.30
CA ASN A 247 8.38 -36.45 -23.85
C ASN A 247 8.76 -35.56 -25.02
N ALA A 248 9.41 -36.12 -26.05
CA ALA A 248 9.79 -35.39 -27.25
C ALA A 248 8.57 -34.80 -27.97
N TYR A 249 7.48 -35.57 -28.10
CA TYR A 249 6.22 -35.08 -28.66
C TYR A 249 5.67 -33.88 -27.88
N LEU A 250 5.58 -34.01 -26.54
CA LEU A 250 5.08 -32.92 -25.69
C LEU A 250 5.97 -31.68 -25.77
N THR A 251 7.30 -31.83 -25.78
CA THR A 251 8.24 -30.70 -25.90
C THR A 251 8.12 -29.97 -27.24
N ILE A 252 7.81 -30.69 -28.33
CA ILE A 252 7.60 -30.09 -29.66
C ILE A 252 6.30 -29.28 -29.71
N GLU A 253 5.28 -29.68 -28.94
CA GLU A 253 3.97 -29.03 -28.89
C GLU A 253 3.91 -27.81 -27.94
N LEU A 254 4.97 -27.55 -27.17
CA LEU A 254 5.11 -26.34 -26.32
C LEU A 254 5.41 -25.10 -27.18
#